data_AF-A0A674HZH9-F1
#
_entry.id   AF-A0A674HZH9-F1
#
_cell.length_a   1.000
_cell.length_b   1.000
_cell.length_c   1.000
_cell.angle_alpha   90.00
_cell.angle_beta   90.00
_cell.angle_gamma   90.00
#
_symmetry.space_group_name_H-M   'P 1'
#
loop_
_entity.id
_entity.type
_entity.pdbx_description
1 polymer ?
#
loop_
_entity_poly.entity_id
_entity_poly.type
_entity_poly.pdbx_seq_one_letter_code
_entity_poly.pdbx_strand_id
1 'polypeptide(L)'
;MHVWRIVFLPHNTTLLIQPMDQGAIAAFKAYYLCHTFDQLIRGNDGEGKPTIRQFWRDYNILMCINNIGESWPEVTQACMSGVWEKLWPECVNDLKGFKDVVPAMKKDILGQESRF
;
A
#
# COMPACT_ATOMS: atom_id res chain seq x y z
N MET A 1 -13.87 -32.76 -0.95
CA MET A 1 -14.21 -31.89 0.20
C MET A 1 -12.95 -31.17 0.64
N HIS A 2 -12.91 -29.84 0.55
CA HIS A 2 -11.84 -29.06 1.18
C HIS A 2 -12.18 -28.88 2.66
N VAL A 3 -11.33 -29.36 3.56
CA VAL A 3 -11.50 -29.20 5.00
C VAL A 3 -10.69 -27.98 5.42
N TRP A 4 -11.36 -26.91 5.84
CA TRP A 4 -10.70 -25.71 6.35
C TRP A 4 -10.54 -25.82 7.87
N ARG A 5 -9.33 -25.56 8.38
CA ARG A 5 -9.08 -25.46 9.82
C ARG A 5 -9.31 -24.03 10.27
N ILE A 6 -10.30 -23.82 11.12
CA ILE A 6 -10.55 -22.53 11.77
C ILE A 6 -9.75 -22.48 13.08
N VAL A 7 -8.98 -21.41 13.27
CA VAL A 7 -8.22 -21.16 14.50
C VAL A 7 -8.79 -19.90 15.15
N PHE A 8 -9.23 -20.01 16.40
CA PHE A 8 -9.72 -18.87 17.18
C PHE A 8 -8.55 -18.19 17.89
N LEU A 9 -8.52 -16.87 17.85
CA LEU A 9 -7.49 -16.06 18.49
C LEU A 9 -7.95 -15.60 19.89
N PRO A 10 -7.03 -15.36 20.83
CA PRO A 10 -7.34 -14.87 22.18
C PRO A 10 -8.09 -13.53 22.17
N HIS A 11 -8.95 -13.30 23.16
CA HIS A 11 -9.73 -12.07 23.28
C HIS A 11 -8.81 -10.83 23.51
N ASN A 12 -9.23 -9.65 23.01
CA ASN A 12 -8.53 -8.36 23.17
C ASN A 12 -7.12 -8.23 22.54
N THR A 13 -6.79 -9.05 21.54
CA THR A 13 -5.49 -8.99 20.83
C THR A 13 -5.64 -8.67 19.34
N THR A 14 -6.80 -8.14 18.91
CA THR A 14 -7.16 -7.94 17.51
C THR A 14 -6.07 -7.25 16.69
N LEU A 15 -5.58 -6.09 17.13
CA LEU A 15 -4.49 -5.37 16.43
C LEU A 15 -3.14 -6.10 16.50
N LEU A 16 -2.90 -6.84 17.58
CA LEU A 16 -1.63 -7.54 17.80
C LEU A 16 -1.54 -8.82 16.99
N ILE A 17 -2.66 -9.43 16.60
CA ILE A 17 -2.65 -10.70 15.86
C ILE A 17 -3.13 -10.54 14.42
N GLN A 18 -3.88 -9.50 14.09
CA GLN A 18 -4.35 -9.30 12.72
C GLN A 18 -3.22 -8.76 11.82
N PRO A 19 -2.77 -9.55 10.83
CA PRO A 19 -1.71 -9.15 9.90
C PRO A 19 -2.09 -7.89 9.12
N MET A 20 -3.38 -7.73 8.83
CA MET A 20 -3.89 -6.54 8.17
C MET A 20 -3.54 -5.25 8.93
N ASP A 21 -3.70 -5.28 10.26
CA ASP A 21 -3.40 -4.16 11.15
C ASP A 21 -1.91 -4.04 11.48
N GLN A 22 -1.12 -5.09 11.28
CA GLN A 22 0.33 -5.10 11.51
C GLN A 22 1.17 -4.47 10.40
N GLY A 23 0.56 -4.11 9.27
CA GLY A 23 1.28 -3.34 8.25
C GLY A 23 0.74 -3.50 6.84
N ALA A 24 -0.06 -4.52 6.53
CA ALA A 24 -0.58 -4.70 5.18
C ALA A 24 -1.50 -3.53 4.77
N ILE A 25 -2.39 -3.07 5.67
CA ILE A 25 -3.23 -1.88 5.43
C ILE A 25 -2.37 -0.63 5.25
N ALA A 26 -1.32 -0.48 6.06
CA ALA A 26 -0.45 0.70 6.00
C ALA A 26 0.34 0.74 4.69
N ALA A 27 0.91 -0.40 4.25
CA ALA A 27 1.60 -0.53 2.98
C ALA A 27 0.67 -0.24 1.81
N PHE A 28 -0.52 -0.86 1.80
CA PHE A 28 -1.53 -0.59 0.77
C PHE A 28 -1.91 0.89 0.69
N LYS A 29 -2.18 1.54 1.84
CA LYS A 29 -2.50 2.98 1.89
C LYS A 29 -1.35 3.85 1.36
N ALA A 30 -0.10 3.46 1.59
CA ALA A 30 1.05 4.18 1.07
C ALA A 30 1.10 4.12 -0.46
N TYR A 31 0.98 2.93 -1.05
CA TYR A 31 0.93 2.76 -2.51
C TYR A 31 -0.26 3.49 -3.15
N TYR A 32 -1.44 3.39 -2.53
CA TYR A 32 -2.63 4.14 -2.95
C TYR A 32 -2.38 5.64 -2.99
N LEU A 33 -1.73 6.17 -1.96
CA LEU A 33 -1.40 7.58 -1.88
C LEU A 33 -0.37 7.99 -2.94
N CYS A 34 0.66 7.17 -3.17
CA CYS A 34 1.66 7.39 -4.21
C CYS A 34 1.03 7.49 -5.61
N HIS A 35 0.17 6.53 -5.99
CA HIS A 35 -0.58 6.59 -7.26
C HIS A 35 -1.46 7.83 -7.36
N THR A 36 -2.17 8.14 -6.27
CA THR A 36 -3.06 9.32 -6.24
C THR A 36 -2.27 10.62 -6.43
N PHE A 37 -1.07 10.73 -5.85
CA PHE A 37 -0.22 11.90 -6.06
C PHE A 37 0.43 11.94 -7.44
N ASP A 38 0.87 10.81 -8.00
CA ASP A 38 1.38 10.77 -9.38
C ASP A 38 0.30 11.24 -10.37
N GLN A 39 -0.95 10.78 -10.20
CA GLN A 39 -2.09 11.24 -10.99
C GLN A 39 -2.38 12.74 -10.79
N LEU A 40 -2.31 13.23 -9.55
CA LEU A 40 -2.52 14.64 -9.22
C LEU A 40 -1.46 15.53 -9.90
N ILE A 41 -0.19 15.14 -9.82
CA ILE A 41 0.94 15.87 -10.41
C ILE A 41 0.78 15.88 -11.93
N ARG A 42 0.60 14.72 -12.57
CA ARG A 42 0.40 14.62 -14.02
C ARG A 42 -0.85 15.36 -14.52
N GLY A 43 -1.91 15.36 -13.72
CA GLY A 43 -3.16 16.05 -14.03
C GLY A 43 -3.03 17.57 -14.01
N ASN A 44 -2.14 18.10 -13.17
CA ASN A 44 -2.04 19.54 -12.88
C ASN A 44 -0.74 20.19 -13.38
N ASP A 45 0.20 19.42 -13.94
CA ASP A 45 1.47 19.93 -14.46
C ASP A 45 1.30 20.58 -15.84
N GLY A 46 1.61 21.86 -15.94
CA GLY A 46 1.58 22.66 -17.17
C GLY A 46 0.50 23.76 -17.24
N GLU A 47 0.65 24.64 -18.22
CA GLU A 47 -0.26 25.77 -18.45
C GLU A 47 -1.65 25.29 -18.92
N GLY A 48 -2.72 25.87 -18.37
CA GLY A 48 -4.11 25.52 -18.71
C GLY A 48 -4.64 24.24 -18.06
N LYS A 49 -3.88 23.62 -17.13
CA LYS A 49 -4.33 22.44 -16.38
C LYS A 49 -5.24 22.79 -15.20
N PRO A 50 -6.08 21.84 -14.74
CA PRO A 50 -6.90 22.02 -13.55
C PRO A 50 -6.06 22.35 -12.31
N THR A 51 -6.63 23.12 -11.40
CA THR A 51 -6.02 23.31 -10.08
C THR A 51 -6.13 22.03 -9.25
N ILE A 52 -5.29 21.89 -8.22
CA ILE A 52 -5.41 20.82 -7.21
C ILE A 52 -6.83 20.72 -6.65
N ARG A 53 -7.48 21.87 -6.42
CA ARG A 53 -8.87 21.92 -5.94
C ARG A 53 -9.85 21.33 -6.95
N GLN A 54 -9.64 21.59 -8.23
CA GLN A 54 -10.51 21.07 -9.29
C GLN A 54 -10.31 19.56 -9.46
N PHE A 55 -9.06 19.08 -9.43
CA PHE A 55 -8.76 17.64 -9.42
C PHE A 55 -9.55 16.91 -8.32
N TRP A 56 -9.51 17.41 -7.08
CA TRP A 56 -10.24 16.78 -5.97
C TRP A 56 -11.77 16.90 -6.08
N ARG A 57 -12.29 17.91 -6.78
CA ARG A 57 -13.73 18.00 -7.08
C ARG A 57 -14.16 16.95 -8.10
N ASP A 58 -13.31 16.64 -9.05
CA ASP A 58 -13.60 15.70 -10.13
C ASP A 58 -13.23 14.25 -9.77
N TYR A 59 -12.47 14.08 -8.68
CA TYR A 59 -12.09 12.77 -8.14
C TYR A 59 -13.32 11.98 -7.70
N ASN A 60 -13.55 10.83 -8.34
CA ASN A 60 -14.75 10.03 -8.16
C ASN A 60 -14.44 8.57 -7.79
N ILE A 61 -15.50 7.79 -7.52
CA ILE A 61 -15.36 6.39 -7.06
C ILE A 61 -14.67 5.51 -8.10
N LEU A 62 -14.86 5.75 -9.40
CA LEU A 62 -14.17 4.98 -10.44
C LEU A 62 -12.65 5.18 -10.36
N MET A 63 -12.19 6.42 -10.14
CA MET A 63 -10.77 6.70 -9.92
C MET A 63 -10.23 6.00 -8.67
N CYS A 64 -11.01 6.00 -7.58
CA CYS A 64 -10.65 5.26 -6.36
C CYS A 64 -10.48 3.76 -6.62
N ILE A 65 -11.42 3.13 -7.34
CA ILE A 65 -11.35 1.70 -7.69
C ILE A 65 -10.12 1.40 -8.55
N ASN A 66 -9.82 2.26 -9.51
CA ASN A 66 -8.61 2.13 -10.33
C ASN A 66 -7.36 2.22 -9.45
N ASN A 67 -7.28 3.18 -8.53
CA ASN A 67 -6.13 3.32 -7.62
C ASN A 67 -5.99 2.10 -6.71
N ILE A 68 -7.09 1.48 -6.27
CA ILE A 68 -7.04 0.20 -5.54
C ILE A 68 -6.41 -0.89 -6.42
N GLY A 69 -6.86 -1.00 -7.67
CA GLY A 69 -6.37 -1.98 -8.64
C GLY A 69 -4.89 -1.77 -8.99
N GLU A 70 -4.43 -0.53 -9.11
CA GLU A 70 -3.04 -0.17 -9.39
C GLU A 70 -2.13 -0.41 -8.18
N SER A 71 -2.62 -0.18 -6.97
CA SER A 71 -1.83 -0.26 -5.74
C SER A 71 -1.72 -1.67 -5.17
N TRP A 72 -2.72 -2.52 -5.39
CA TRP A 72 -2.74 -3.86 -4.79
C TRP A 72 -1.57 -4.75 -5.23
N PRO A 73 -1.18 -4.81 -6.52
CA PRO A 73 -0.02 -5.59 -6.97
C PRO A 73 1.31 -5.18 -6.31
N GLU A 74 1.42 -3.94 -5.84
CA GLU A 74 2.61 -3.44 -5.16
C GLU A 74 2.71 -3.91 -3.70
N VAL A 75 1.61 -4.39 -3.12
CA VAL A 75 1.64 -5.17 -1.87
C VAL A 75 2.14 -6.57 -2.20
N THR A 76 3.44 -6.65 -2.51
CA THR A 76 4.10 -7.86 -2.98
C THR A 76 4.06 -8.98 -1.94
N GLN A 77 4.32 -10.20 -2.38
CA GLN A 77 4.48 -11.34 -1.47
C GLN A 77 5.56 -11.08 -0.42
N ALA A 78 6.67 -10.43 -0.80
CA ALA A 78 7.70 -10.02 0.14
C ALA A 78 7.17 -9.02 1.19
N CYS A 79 6.32 -8.08 0.79
CA CYS A 79 5.65 -7.17 1.72
C CYS A 79 4.78 -7.93 2.72
N MET A 80 3.94 -8.83 2.23
CA MET A 80 3.10 -9.66 3.09
C MET A 80 3.95 -10.54 4.02
N SER A 81 5.00 -11.19 3.51
CA SER A 81 5.92 -11.98 4.32
C SER A 81 6.51 -11.19 5.48
N GLY A 82 6.96 -9.95 5.25
CA GLY A 82 7.47 -9.12 6.34
C GLY A 82 6.43 -8.70 7.38
N VAL A 83 5.17 -8.49 6.94
CA VAL A 83 4.04 -8.24 7.86
C VAL A 83 3.76 -9.47 8.72
N TRP A 84 3.81 -10.67 8.12
CA TRP A 84 3.60 -11.93 8.82
C TRP A 84 4.81 -12.37 9.67
N GLU A 85 6.02 -11.89 9.39
CA GLU A 85 7.26 -12.33 10.08
C GLU A 85 7.18 -12.10 11.58
N LYS A 86 6.59 -10.98 12.00
CA LYS A 86 6.42 -10.63 13.41
C LYS A 86 5.34 -11.46 14.12
N LEU A 87 4.36 -11.94 13.37
CA LEU A 87 3.20 -12.67 13.88
C LEU A 87 3.38 -14.17 13.89
N TRP A 88 3.96 -14.67 12.80
CA TRP A 88 4.09 -16.07 12.49
C TRP A 88 5.37 -16.28 11.66
N PRO A 89 6.55 -16.25 12.31
CA PRO A 89 7.84 -16.44 11.64
C PRO A 89 7.91 -17.74 10.83
N GLU A 90 7.27 -18.81 11.31
CA GLU A 90 7.29 -20.12 10.65
C GLU A 90 6.55 -20.13 9.30
N CYS A 91 5.65 -19.17 9.08
CA CYS A 91 4.96 -18.97 7.79
C CYS A 91 5.82 -18.17 6.78
N VAL A 92 6.98 -17.64 7.19
CA VAL A 92 7.77 -16.67 6.42
C VAL A 92 9.11 -17.23 5.92
N ASN A 93 9.35 -18.53 6.15
CA ASN A 93 10.65 -19.20 5.95
C ASN A 93 11.30 -19.09 4.55
N ASP A 94 10.65 -18.51 3.53
CA ASP A 94 11.19 -18.44 2.15
C ASP A 94 11.46 -17.03 1.58
N LEU A 95 11.14 -15.89 2.24
CA LEU A 95 11.06 -14.60 1.52
C LEU A 95 11.71 -13.39 2.22
N LYS A 96 12.88 -12.99 1.70
CA LYS A 96 13.79 -11.95 2.26
C LYS A 96 13.47 -10.47 1.91
N GLY A 97 12.38 -10.15 1.22
CA GLY A 97 12.28 -8.88 0.46
C GLY A 97 11.67 -7.66 1.15
N PHE A 98 11.16 -7.73 2.39
CA PHE A 98 10.41 -6.59 2.95
C PHE A 98 11.27 -5.40 3.42
N LYS A 99 12.52 -5.66 3.81
CA LYS A 99 13.38 -4.63 4.43
C LYS A 99 13.70 -3.46 3.48
N ASP A 100 13.57 -3.68 2.16
CA ASP A 100 13.98 -2.73 1.13
C ASP A 100 12.83 -1.83 0.63
N VAL A 101 11.58 -2.13 0.98
CA VAL A 101 10.39 -1.42 0.46
C VAL A 101 10.30 0.02 0.98
N VAL A 102 10.45 0.22 2.29
CA VAL A 102 10.32 1.55 2.91
C VAL A 102 11.42 2.53 2.47
N PRO A 103 12.70 2.13 2.38
CA PRO A 103 13.74 2.98 1.81
C PRO A 103 13.52 3.30 0.31
N ALA A 104 13.05 2.33 -0.48
CA ALA A 104 12.79 2.52 -1.91
C ALA A 104 11.70 3.57 -2.15
N MET A 105 10.57 3.47 -1.45
CA MET A 105 9.48 4.46 -1.53
C MET A 105 9.95 5.87 -1.20
N LYS A 106 10.74 6.02 -0.12
CA LYS A 106 11.29 7.32 0.27
C LYS A 106 12.17 7.92 -0.81
N LYS A 107 12.98 7.10 -1.48
CA LYS A 107 13.85 7.54 -2.56
C LYS A 107 13.06 7.98 -3.79
N ASP A 108 11.99 7.28 -4.14
CA ASP A 108 11.17 7.65 -5.30
C ASP A 108 10.42 8.97 -5.07
N ILE A 109 9.89 9.18 -3.86
CA ILE A 109 9.24 10.45 -3.47
C ILE A 109 10.24 11.62 -3.58
N LEU A 110 11.44 11.48 -3.00
CA LEU A 110 12.47 12.52 -3.03
C LEU A 110 13.08 12.72 -4.43
N GLY A 111 13.11 11.67 -5.25
CA GLY A 111 13.58 11.74 -6.64
C GLY A 111 12.65 12.54 -7.55
N GLN A 112 11.36 12.60 -7.23
CA GLN A 112 10.41 13.46 -7.95
C GLN A 112 10.54 14.94 -7.58
N GLU A 113 10.87 15.27 -6.31
CA GLU A 113 11.15 16.67 -5.90
C GLU A 113 12.39 17.27 -6.59
N SER A 114 13.36 16.42 -6.97
CA SER A 114 14.61 16.85 -7.61
C SER A 114 14.45 17.22 -9.10
N ARG A 115 13.24 17.09 -9.65
CA ARG A 115 12.91 17.31 -11.07
C ARG A 115 12.18 18.64 -11.33
N PHE A 116 12.01 19.46 -10.30
CA PHE A 116 11.45 20.82 -10.36
C PHE A 116 12.55 21.87 -10.28
#